data_AF-A0A4R6BHJ5-F1
#
_entry.id   AF-A0A4R6BHJ5-F1
#
_cell.length_a   1.000
_cell.length_b   1.000
_cell.length_c   1.000
_cell.angle_alpha   90.00
_cell.angle_beta   90.00
_cell.angle_gamma   90.00
#
_symmetry.space_group_name_H-M   'P 1'
#
loop_
_entity.id
_entity.type
_entity.pdbx_description
1 polymer ?
#
loop_
_entity_poly.entity_id
_entity_poly.type
_entity_poly.pdbx_seq_one_letter_code
_entity_poly.pdbx_strand_id
1 'polypeptide(L)'
;EYVCSGLFRVNAQHKYLDIWLIYKCLNCDSTWNSTIYSRVNPNNLSPEVLEQFHTNDDNLANQYAMNIELLHRNGAEVGIPEYKIVGQEIDINDLTQIRIVSKYPSQLKVSTLLREKLGLSRKVFDEMLDCGTIKS
;
A
#
# COMPACT_ATOMS: atom_id res chain seq x y z
N GLU A 1 5.85 11.55 -10.01
CA GLU A 1 5.27 10.49 -9.17
C GLU A 1 3.79 10.38 -9.45
N TYR A 2 3.25 9.16 -9.41
CA TYR A 2 1.86 8.88 -9.65
C TYR A 2 1.23 8.37 -8.36
N VAL A 3 0.12 8.97 -7.93
CA VAL A 3 -0.63 8.54 -6.75
C VAL A 3 -1.95 7.90 -7.15
N CYS A 4 -2.36 6.88 -6.38
CA CYS A 4 -3.64 6.21 -6.59
C CYS A 4 -4.76 7.24 -6.46
N SER A 5 -5.66 7.30 -7.45
CA SER A 5 -6.78 8.24 -7.42
C SER A 5 -8.02 7.70 -6.69
N GLY A 6 -8.02 6.41 -6.34
CA GLY A 6 -9.21 5.71 -5.84
C GLY A 6 -10.21 5.31 -6.93
N LEU A 7 -10.00 5.75 -8.18
CA LEU A 7 -10.95 5.58 -9.27
C LEU A 7 -10.61 4.41 -10.17
N PHE A 8 -11.62 3.65 -10.55
CA PHE A 8 -11.54 2.63 -11.57
C PHE A 8 -12.08 3.12 -12.91
N ARG A 9 -11.50 2.60 -13.98
CA ARG A 9 -12.09 2.64 -15.32
C ARG A 9 -12.54 1.23 -15.66
N VAL A 10 -13.83 1.02 -15.86
CA VAL A 10 -14.41 -0.22 -16.39
C VAL A 10 -14.84 0.06 -17.82
N ASN A 11 -14.18 -0.57 -18.79
CA ASN A 11 -14.54 -0.47 -20.19
C ASN A 11 -15.11 -1.80 -20.68
N ALA A 12 -16.25 -1.75 -21.35
CA ALA A 12 -16.88 -2.92 -21.93
C ALA A 12 -16.65 -2.94 -23.44
N GLN A 13 -16.16 -4.07 -23.95
CA GLN A 13 -16.03 -4.29 -25.39
C GLN A 13 -16.56 -5.69 -25.74
N HIS A 14 -17.71 -5.71 -26.43
CA HIS A 14 -18.49 -6.92 -26.68
C HIS A 14 -18.80 -7.66 -25.36
N LYS A 15 -18.30 -8.90 -25.21
CA LYS A 15 -18.54 -9.77 -24.05
C LYS A 15 -17.43 -9.70 -22.98
N TYR A 16 -16.52 -8.75 -23.10
CA TYR A 16 -15.34 -8.64 -22.23
C TYR A 16 -15.26 -7.26 -21.58
N LEU A 17 -14.63 -7.23 -20.40
CA LEU A 17 -14.27 -6.02 -19.68
C LEU A 17 -12.75 -5.86 -19.66
N ASP A 18 -12.32 -4.60 -19.73
CA ASP A 18 -11.00 -4.15 -19.34
C ASP A 18 -11.16 -3.22 -18.14
N ILE A 19 -10.42 -3.49 -17.07
CA ILE A 19 -10.55 -2.77 -15.80
C ILE A 19 -9.19 -2.25 -15.37
N TRP A 20 -9.12 -0.94 -15.12
CA TRP A 20 -7.91 -0.27 -14.64
C TRP A 20 -8.16 0.47 -13.33
N LEU A 21 -7.15 0.50 -12.46
CA LEU A 21 -7.05 1.49 -11.39
C LEU A 21 -6.29 2.71 -11.91
N ILE A 22 -6.91 3.88 -11.78
CA ILE A 22 -6.36 5.13 -12.30
C ILE A 22 -5.43 5.75 -11.26
N TYR A 23 -4.24 6.14 -11.71
CA TYR A 23 -3.29 6.96 -10.97
C TYR A 23 -3.16 8.33 -11.61
N LYS A 24 -2.93 9.36 -10.81
CA LYS A 24 -2.72 10.75 -11.27
C LYS A 24 -1.29 11.20 -10.98
N CYS A 25 -0.69 11.91 -11.93
CA CYS A 25 0.59 12.54 -11.69
C CYS A 25 0.42 13.67 -10.65
N LEU A 26 1.34 13.78 -9.71
CA LEU A 26 1.34 14.86 -8.72
C LEU A 26 1.69 16.23 -9.31
N ASN A 27 2.35 16.25 -10.48
CA ASN A 27 2.96 17.44 -11.05
C ASN A 27 2.25 17.95 -12.32
N CYS A 28 1.31 17.18 -12.86
CA CYS A 28 0.54 17.55 -14.06
C CYS A 28 -0.75 16.73 -14.17
N ASP A 29 -1.57 17.01 -15.19
CA ASP A 29 -2.87 16.35 -15.38
C ASP A 29 -2.80 14.96 -16.05
N SER A 30 -1.60 14.38 -16.19
CA SER A 30 -1.46 13.06 -16.80
C SER A 30 -1.97 11.95 -15.88
N THR A 31 -2.54 10.91 -16.48
CA THR A 31 -2.99 9.71 -15.79
C THR A 31 -2.20 8.49 -16.22
N TRP A 32 -1.92 7.60 -15.29
CA TRP A 32 -1.41 6.26 -15.56
C TRP A 32 -2.47 5.23 -15.16
N ASN A 33 -2.72 4.23 -16.02
CA ASN A 33 -3.74 3.22 -15.80
C ASN A 33 -3.06 1.89 -15.44
N SER A 34 -3.15 1.48 -14.17
CA SER A 34 -2.70 0.17 -13.73
C SER A 34 -3.75 -0.87 -14.12
N THR A 35 -3.41 -1.79 -15.01
CA THR A 35 -4.33 -2.83 -15.48
C THR A 35 -4.57 -3.84 -14.37
N ILE A 36 -5.83 -4.02 -13.98
CA ILE A 36 -6.27 -5.05 -13.04
C ILE A 36 -6.73 -6.29 -13.80
N TYR A 37 -7.64 -6.08 -14.75
CA TYR A 37 -8.15 -7.13 -15.63
C TYR A 37 -8.05 -6.67 -17.08
N SER A 38 -7.58 -7.58 -17.94
CA SER A 38 -7.58 -7.41 -19.39
C SER A 38 -8.44 -8.50 -20.00
N ARG A 39 -9.43 -8.11 -20.81
CA ARG A 39 -10.33 -9.00 -21.55
C ARG A 39 -10.98 -10.06 -20.67
N VAL A 40 -11.44 -9.69 -19.48
CA VAL A 40 -12.12 -10.60 -18.56
C VAL A 40 -13.59 -10.76 -18.95
N ASN A 41 -14.13 -11.97 -18.91
CA ASN A 41 -15.57 -12.16 -19.06
C ASN A 41 -16.24 -11.65 -17.76
N PRO A 42 -17.26 -10.77 -17.83
CA PRO A 42 -17.97 -10.31 -16.64
C PRO A 42 -18.46 -11.44 -15.73
N ASN A 43 -18.84 -12.59 -16.30
CA ASN A 43 -19.33 -13.76 -15.55
C ASN A 43 -18.22 -14.46 -14.72
N ASN A 44 -16.95 -14.13 -14.95
CA ASN A 44 -15.83 -14.63 -14.14
C ASN A 44 -15.59 -13.75 -12.89
N LEU A 45 -16.26 -12.61 -12.77
CA LEU A 45 -16.22 -11.74 -11.61
C LEU A 45 -17.50 -11.93 -10.80
N SER A 46 -17.40 -11.89 -9.47
CA SER A 46 -18.63 -11.87 -8.67
C SER A 46 -19.38 -10.55 -8.90
N PRO A 47 -20.72 -10.54 -8.84
CA PRO A 47 -21.50 -9.31 -8.99
C PRO A 47 -21.10 -8.22 -7.98
N GLU A 48 -20.75 -8.61 -6.75
CA GLU A 48 -20.27 -7.70 -5.70
C GLU A 48 -18.97 -7.00 -6.08
N VAL A 49 -17.97 -7.75 -6.58
CA VAL A 49 -16.69 -7.16 -7.01
C VAL A 49 -16.88 -6.25 -8.22
N LEU A 50 -17.78 -6.62 -9.14
CA LEU A 50 -18.08 -5.78 -10.29
C LEU A 50 -18.74 -4.45 -9.86
N GLU A 51 -19.67 -4.49 -8.91
CA GLU A 51 -20.29 -3.29 -8.34
C GLU A 51 -19.25 -2.41 -7.63
N GLN A 52 -18.33 -3.00 -6.87
CA GLN A 52 -17.23 -2.28 -6.23
C GLN A 52 -16.34 -1.54 -7.24
N PHE A 53 -16.09 -2.13 -8.42
CA PHE A 53 -15.38 -1.42 -9.49
C PHE A 53 -16.19 -0.24 -10.04
N HIS A 54 -17.50 -0.40 -10.24
CA HIS A 54 -18.35 0.67 -10.76
C HIS A 54 -18.57 1.81 -9.77
N THR A 55 -18.59 1.52 -8.48
CA THR A 55 -18.81 2.50 -7.40
C THR A 55 -17.54 3.14 -6.88
N ASN A 56 -16.36 2.71 -7.37
CA ASN A 56 -15.05 3.15 -6.86
C ASN A 56 -14.88 2.85 -5.37
N ASP A 57 -15.16 1.60 -4.96
CA ASP A 57 -15.01 1.19 -3.57
C ASP A 57 -13.58 1.42 -3.06
N ASP A 58 -13.46 2.20 -1.98
CA ASP A 58 -12.16 2.60 -1.42
C ASP A 58 -11.35 1.40 -0.90
N ASN A 59 -12.00 0.37 -0.36
CA ASN A 59 -11.27 -0.81 0.14
C ASN A 59 -10.68 -1.60 -1.01
N LEU A 60 -11.43 -1.77 -2.10
CA LEU A 60 -10.97 -2.43 -3.31
C LEU A 60 -9.84 -1.63 -3.97
N ALA A 61 -9.97 -0.30 -4.05
CA ALA A 61 -8.93 0.56 -4.60
C ALA A 61 -7.63 0.44 -3.79
N ASN A 62 -7.72 0.48 -2.46
CA ASN A 62 -6.56 0.29 -1.58
C ASN A 62 -5.93 -1.10 -1.71
N GLN A 63 -6.75 -2.15 -1.87
CA GLN A 63 -6.25 -3.52 -2.07
C GLN A 63 -5.40 -3.62 -3.35
N TYR A 64 -5.86 -3.04 -4.46
CA TYR A 64 -5.09 -3.05 -5.70
C TYR A 64 -3.92 -2.05 -5.68
N ALA A 65 -4.05 -0.91 -5.01
CA ALA A 65 -2.97 0.06 -4.85
C ALA A 65 -1.81 -0.47 -3.99
N MET A 66 -2.11 -1.34 -3.02
CA MET A 66 -1.10 -1.98 -2.16
C MET A 66 -0.60 -3.32 -2.72
N ASN A 67 -1.06 -3.74 -3.90
CA ASN A 67 -0.57 -4.95 -4.56
C ASN A 67 0.70 -4.65 -5.36
N ILE A 68 1.85 -4.74 -4.69
CA ILE A 68 3.18 -4.45 -5.27
C ILE A 68 3.44 -5.31 -6.52
N GLU A 69 3.08 -6.59 -6.48
CA GLU A 69 3.30 -7.48 -7.63
C GLU A 69 2.50 -7.05 -8.85
N LEU A 70 1.25 -6.63 -8.67
CA LEU A 70 0.42 -6.11 -9.76
C LEU A 70 1.03 -4.85 -10.37
N LEU A 71 1.54 -3.94 -9.54
CA LEU A 71 2.18 -2.70 -9.99
C LEU A 71 3.46 -2.98 -10.77
N HIS A 72 4.30 -3.90 -10.29
CA HIS A 72 5.50 -4.34 -11.01
C HIS A 72 5.14 -4.97 -12.37
N ARG A 73 4.10 -5.81 -12.43
CA ARG A 73 3.62 -6.39 -13.70
C ARG A 73 3.11 -5.33 -14.68
N ASN A 74 2.61 -4.20 -14.16
CA ASN A 74 2.22 -3.04 -14.96
C ASN A 74 3.41 -2.09 -15.28
N GLY A 75 4.64 -2.47 -14.94
CA GLY A 75 5.85 -1.72 -15.25
C GLY A 75 6.13 -0.53 -14.33
N ALA A 76 5.49 -0.46 -13.16
CA ALA A 76 5.76 0.57 -12.17
C ALA A 76 6.88 0.18 -11.20
N GLU A 77 7.69 1.16 -10.81
CA GLU A 77 8.50 1.09 -9.61
C GLU A 77 7.69 1.63 -8.43
N VAL A 78 7.62 0.88 -7.33
CA VAL A 78 6.77 1.23 -6.18
C VAL A 78 7.60 1.89 -5.08
N GLY A 79 7.22 3.12 -4.72
CA GLY A 79 7.79 3.84 -3.59
C GLY A 79 7.19 3.41 -2.24
N ILE A 80 7.66 4.04 -1.16
CA ILE A 80 7.06 3.88 0.16
C ILE A 80 5.78 4.72 0.20
N PRO A 81 4.60 4.13 0.49
CA PRO A 81 3.37 4.89 0.59
C PRO A 81 3.39 5.80 1.81
N GLU A 82 2.56 6.85 1.82
CA GLU A 82 2.31 7.59 3.05
C GLU A 82 1.75 6.66 4.14
N TYR A 83 2.28 6.78 5.36
CA TYR A 83 1.88 5.96 6.49
C TYR A 83 1.83 6.77 7.78
N LYS A 84 1.11 6.23 8.75
CA LYS A 84 1.07 6.73 10.12
C LYS A 84 1.28 5.58 11.09
N ILE A 85 2.13 5.80 12.09
CA ILE A 85 2.31 4.85 13.19
C ILE A 85 1.28 5.17 14.26
N VAL A 86 0.38 4.22 14.52
CA VAL A 86 -0.66 4.33 15.54
C VAL A 86 -0.41 3.31 16.64
N GLY A 87 -0.66 3.69 17.90
CA GLY A 87 -0.45 2.82 19.06
C GLY A 87 -0.06 3.61 20.30
N GLN A 88 0.08 2.91 21.40
CA GLN A 88 0.49 3.46 22.69
C GLN A 88 1.89 4.11 22.59
N GLU A 89 2.15 5.07 23.46
CA GLU A 89 3.51 5.55 23.69
C GLU A 89 4.34 4.44 24.33
N ILE A 90 5.62 4.40 23.97
CA ILE A 90 6.53 3.36 24.41
C ILE A 90 7.58 4.03 25.29
N ASP A 91 7.61 3.68 26.57
CA ASP A 91 8.72 4.01 27.45
C ASP A 91 9.82 2.97 27.26
N ILE A 92 11.02 3.45 26.91
CA ILE A 92 12.17 2.59 26.63
C ILE A 92 12.78 1.98 27.91
N ASN A 93 12.42 2.52 29.07
CA ASN A 93 12.87 2.02 30.36
C ASN A 93 12.05 0.81 30.84
N ASP A 94 10.86 0.61 30.25
CA ASP A 94 9.98 -0.51 30.57
C ASP A 94 10.23 -1.69 29.64
N LEU A 95 10.27 -2.90 30.22
CA LEU A 95 10.35 -4.13 29.45
C LEU A 95 9.05 -4.33 28.65
N THR A 96 9.06 -3.90 27.39
CA THR A 96 7.88 -3.86 26.52
C THR A 96 8.04 -4.80 25.34
N GLN A 97 7.02 -5.63 25.07
CA GLN A 97 6.92 -6.39 23.82
C GLN A 97 6.09 -5.62 22.79
N ILE A 98 6.63 -5.47 21.59
CA ILE A 98 5.98 -4.73 20.50
C ILE A 98 5.56 -5.71 19.42
N ARG A 99 4.27 -5.66 19.05
CA ARG A 99 3.74 -6.36 17.88
C ARG A 99 3.39 -5.35 16.81
N ILE A 100 4.06 -5.42 15.67
CA ILE A 100 3.78 -4.57 14.51
C ILE A 100 2.81 -5.33 13.60
N VAL A 101 1.72 -4.66 13.23
CA VAL A 101 0.70 -5.21 12.32
C VAL A 101 0.51 -4.24 11.17
N SER A 102 0.50 -4.77 9.94
CA SER A 102 0.15 -4.03 8.74
C SER A 102 -0.94 -4.79 7.99
N LYS A 103 -1.92 -4.05 7.44
CA LYS A 103 -2.99 -4.62 6.62
C LYS A 103 -2.44 -5.19 5.31
N TYR A 104 -1.37 -4.59 4.79
CA TYR A 104 -0.76 -4.96 3.51
C TYR A 104 0.75 -5.22 3.67
N PRO A 105 1.35 -6.09 2.84
CA PRO A 105 2.79 -6.20 2.74
C PRO A 105 3.38 -4.83 2.41
N SER A 106 4.46 -4.46 3.09
CA SER A 106 5.11 -3.17 2.91
C SER A 106 6.62 -3.32 2.90
N GLN A 107 7.29 -2.46 2.12
CA GLN A 107 8.75 -2.36 2.07
C GLN A 107 9.32 -1.54 3.24
N LEU A 108 8.48 -1.07 4.16
CA LEU A 108 8.89 -0.34 5.36
C LEU A 108 9.77 -1.20 6.25
N LYS A 109 10.95 -0.69 6.56
CA LYS A 109 11.88 -1.35 7.49
C LYS A 109 11.37 -1.17 8.92
N VAL A 110 11.29 -2.26 9.68
CA VAL A 110 10.93 -2.25 11.11
C VAL A 110 11.80 -1.27 11.91
N SER A 111 13.10 -1.20 11.62
CA SER A 111 14.02 -0.25 12.26
C SER A 111 13.69 1.22 11.95
N THR A 112 13.04 1.52 10.83
CA THR A 112 12.59 2.89 10.52
C THR A 112 11.35 3.22 11.33
N LEU A 113 10.38 2.29 11.37
CA LEU A 113 9.17 2.44 12.20
C LEU A 113 9.49 2.64 13.68
N LEU A 114 10.37 1.81 14.24
CA LEU A 114 10.75 1.91 15.66
C LEU A 114 11.47 3.21 15.97
N ARG A 115 12.42 3.64 15.13
CA ARG A 115 13.11 4.92 15.32
C ARG A 115 12.17 6.11 15.28
N GLU A 116 11.22 6.12 14.34
CA GLU A 116 10.23 7.19 14.25
C GLU A 116 9.31 7.20 15.47
N LYS A 117 8.81 6.03 15.90
CA LYS A 117 7.93 5.94 17.06
C LYS A 117 8.63 6.32 18.37
N LEU A 118 9.91 6.00 18.50
CA LEU A 118 10.71 6.28 19.70
C LEU A 118 11.46 7.63 19.63
N GLY A 119 11.37 8.36 18.52
CA GLY A 119 12.11 9.61 18.33
C GLY A 119 13.63 9.45 18.32
N LEU A 120 14.15 8.28 17.93
CA LEU A 120 15.57 7.94 18.02
C LEU A 120 16.34 8.27 16.74
N SER A 121 17.55 8.80 16.91
CA SER A 121 18.52 8.84 15.82
C SER A 121 18.97 7.43 15.43
N ARG A 122 19.49 7.28 14.20
CA ARG A 122 20.03 5.99 13.74
C ARG A 122 21.16 5.48 14.64
N LYS A 123 22.08 6.37 15.01
CA LYS A 123 23.22 6.03 15.88
C LYS A 123 22.77 5.48 17.23
N VAL A 124 21.83 6.17 17.88
CA VAL A 124 21.31 5.74 19.21
C VAL A 124 20.58 4.40 19.08
N PHE A 125 19.77 4.22 18.04
CA PHE A 125 19.07 2.96 17.82
C PHE A 125 20.04 1.77 17.60
N ASP A 126 21.10 1.99 16.83
CA ASP A 126 22.12 0.97 16.58
C ASP A 126 22.90 0.65 17.88
N GLU A 127 23.29 1.66 18.67
CA GLU A 127 23.90 1.45 20.00
C GLU A 127 22.98 0.64 20.94
N MET A 128 21.66 0.86 20.88
CA MET A 128 20.67 0.14 21.67
C MET A 128 20.44 -1.30 21.22
N LEU A 129 20.65 -1.60 19.93
CA LEU A 129 20.69 -2.98 19.44
C LEU A 129 21.96 -3.69 19.93
N ASP A 130 23.10 -3.01 19.83
CA ASP A 130 24.41 -3.58 20.21
C ASP A 130 24.50 -3.90 21.71
N CYS A 131 23.97 -3.02 22.57
CA CYS A 131 23.92 -3.28 24.01
C CYS A 131 22.74 -4.17 24.45
N GLY A 132 21.85 -4.52 23.52
CA GLY A 132 20.71 -5.42 23.75
C GLY A 132 19.54 -4.79 24.49
N THR A 133 19.42 -3.47 24.52
CA THR A 133 18.18 -2.80 25.00
C THR A 133 17.02 -3.06 24.04
N ILE A 134 17.28 -3.06 22.73
CA ILE A 134 16.32 -3.45 21.70
C ILE A 134 16.74 -4.81 21.14
N LYS A 135 15.78 -5.73 20.99
CA LYS A 135 15.99 -7.06 20.42
C LYS A 135 14.83 -7.42 19.48
N SER A 136 15.13 -8.18 18.44
CA SER A 136 14.15 -8.72 17.47
C SER A 136 13.85 -10.18 17.73
#